data_AF-A0A7J2SYB3-F1
#
_entry.id   AF-A0A7J2SYB3-F1
#
_cell.length_a   1.000
_cell.length_b   1.000
_cell.length_c   1.000
_cell.angle_alpha   90.00
_cell.angle_beta   90.00
_cell.angle_gamma   90.00
#
_symmetry.space_group_name_H-M   'P 1'
#
loop_
_entity.id
_entity.type
_entity.pdbx_description
1 polymer ?
#
loop_
_entity_poly.entity_id
_entity_poly.type
_entity_poly.pdbx_seq_one_letter_code
_entity_poly.pdbx_strand_id
1 'polypeptide(L)'
;MPQFKGSEVISAPRQAVWDFLTDPQRVGGCVPGLKSLQVVDSDHFNAEVQVGIGILRGTVKVKYEVVEKVPPERIAMRMDGSGVGSKALINATVELKEAQQGTQLDWVADVTVSGTLAGLGARYLNDIAFKTVSDIFKCTKEKLSK
;
A
#
# COMPACT_ATOMS: atom_id res chain seq x y z
N MET A 1 16.67 8.12 -3.84
CA MET A 1 15.56 7.20 -4.15
C MET A 1 14.29 8.03 -4.27
N PRO A 2 13.35 7.72 -5.17
CA PRO A 2 12.10 8.45 -5.24
C PRO A 2 11.34 8.27 -3.92
N GLN A 3 11.05 9.40 -3.27
CA GLN A 3 10.15 9.48 -2.14
C GLN A 3 8.78 9.93 -2.67
N PHE A 4 7.76 9.15 -2.34
CA PHE A 4 6.36 9.44 -2.61
C PHE A 4 5.70 9.92 -1.34
N LYS A 5 4.75 10.84 -1.47
CA LYS A 5 3.93 11.27 -0.36
C LYS A 5 2.59 11.78 -0.84
N GLY A 6 1.61 11.76 0.04
CA GLY A 6 0.29 12.31 -0.22
C GLY A 6 -0.51 12.44 1.06
N SER A 7 -1.71 12.99 0.91
CA SER A 7 -2.68 13.14 1.99
C SER A 7 -4.08 12.88 1.45
N GLU A 8 -4.90 12.20 2.23
CA GLU A 8 -6.28 11.87 1.89
C GLU A 8 -7.18 12.00 3.12
N VAL A 9 -8.42 12.44 2.93
CA VAL A 9 -9.43 12.48 4.01
C VAL A 9 -10.44 11.36 3.79
N ILE A 10 -10.70 10.59 4.84
CA ILE A 10 -11.72 9.55 4.89
C ILE A 10 -12.79 9.97 5.90
N SER A 11 -14.05 10.02 5.45
CA SER A 11 -15.20 10.38 6.27
C SER A 11 -15.64 9.24 7.19
N ALA A 12 -14.74 8.80 8.06
CA ALA A 12 -14.98 7.79 9.08
C ALA A 12 -14.17 8.14 10.36
N PRO A 13 -14.58 7.64 11.54
CA PRO A 13 -13.81 7.81 12.78
C PRO A 13 -12.40 7.24 12.66
N ARG A 14 -11.44 7.89 13.31
CA ARG A 14 -10.02 7.53 13.24
C ARG A 14 -9.74 6.08 13.63
N GLN A 15 -10.44 5.57 14.65
CA GLN A 15 -10.32 4.16 15.04
C GLN A 15 -10.82 3.20 13.94
N ALA A 16 -11.93 3.52 13.26
CA ALA A 16 -12.46 2.66 12.19
C ALA A 16 -11.52 2.62 10.97
N VAL A 17 -10.88 3.75 10.66
CA VAL A 17 -9.85 3.82 9.61
C VAL A 17 -8.62 3.00 10.01
N TRP A 18 -8.17 3.15 11.25
CA TRP A 18 -7.06 2.38 11.80
C TRP A 18 -7.30 0.86 11.74
N ASP A 19 -8.45 0.41 12.22
CA ASP A 19 -8.83 -1.00 12.23
C ASP A 19 -8.95 -1.57 10.80
N PHE A 20 -9.31 -0.74 9.82
CA PHE A 20 -9.32 -1.15 8.41
C PHE A 20 -7.91 -1.31 7.86
N LEU A 21 -7.04 -0.32 8.04
CA LEU A 21 -5.69 -0.32 7.48
C LEU A 21 -4.77 -1.36 8.11
N THR A 22 -5.02 -1.71 9.37
CA THR A 22 -4.21 -2.67 10.12
C THR A 22 -4.72 -4.10 10.03
N ASP A 23 -5.85 -4.33 9.35
CA ASP A 23 -6.38 -5.66 9.05
C ASP A 23 -5.92 -6.09 7.64
N PRO A 24 -5.01 -7.07 7.53
CA PRO A 24 -4.46 -7.53 6.27
C PRO A 24 -5.54 -8.01 5.29
N GLN A 25 -6.59 -8.67 5.77
CA GLN A 25 -7.63 -9.21 4.91
C GLN A 25 -8.52 -8.09 4.36
N ARG A 26 -8.82 -7.08 5.17
CA ARG A 26 -9.61 -5.91 4.74
C ARG A 26 -8.83 -5.07 3.75
N VAL A 27 -7.60 -4.68 4.08
CA VAL A 27 -6.77 -3.87 3.18
C VAL A 27 -6.37 -4.64 1.92
N GLY A 28 -6.09 -5.94 2.04
CA GLY A 28 -5.80 -6.84 0.93
C GLY A 28 -6.94 -6.88 -0.09
N GLY A 29 -8.19 -6.88 0.36
CA GLY A 29 -9.36 -6.78 -0.51
C GLY A 29 -9.43 -5.51 -1.37
N CYS A 30 -8.63 -4.49 -1.04
CA CYS A 30 -8.49 -3.26 -1.81
C CYS A 30 -7.24 -3.22 -2.71
N VAL A 31 -6.36 -4.23 -2.63
CA VAL A 31 -5.14 -4.29 -3.46
C VAL A 31 -5.51 -4.77 -4.87
N PRO A 32 -5.31 -3.94 -5.91
CA PRO A 32 -5.65 -4.33 -7.28
C PRO A 32 -4.85 -5.55 -7.74
N GLY A 33 -5.54 -6.56 -8.26
CA GLY A 33 -4.91 -7.77 -8.78
C GLY A 33 -4.42 -8.75 -7.72
N LEU A 34 -4.78 -8.58 -6.44
CA LEU A 34 -4.48 -9.57 -5.39
C LEU A 34 -4.99 -10.96 -5.81
N LYS A 35 -4.10 -11.95 -5.80
CA LYS A 35 -4.39 -13.35 -6.07
C LYS A 35 -4.46 -14.18 -4.80
N SER A 36 -3.54 -13.93 -3.89
CA SER A 36 -3.50 -14.60 -2.60
C SER A 36 -2.89 -13.68 -1.55
N LEU A 37 -3.36 -13.85 -0.32
CA LEU A 37 -2.81 -13.21 0.86
C LEU A 37 -2.71 -14.28 1.95
N GLN A 38 -1.50 -14.50 2.44
CA GLN A 38 -1.20 -15.41 3.53
C GLN A 38 -0.70 -14.60 4.72
N VAL A 39 -1.39 -14.73 5.84
CA VAL A 39 -0.92 -14.22 7.13
C VAL A 39 0.10 -15.20 7.70
N VAL A 40 1.33 -14.73 7.92
CA VAL A 40 2.40 -15.54 8.52
C VAL A 40 2.31 -15.41 10.03
N ASP A 41 2.23 -14.18 10.54
CA ASP A 41 2.01 -13.85 11.95
C ASP A 41 1.34 -12.47 12.10
N SER A 42 1.44 -11.84 13.27
CA SER A 42 0.82 -10.54 13.56
C SER A 42 1.34 -9.39 12.70
N ASP A 43 2.58 -9.47 12.25
CA ASP A 43 3.30 -8.38 11.59
C ASP A 43 3.81 -8.76 10.20
N HIS A 44 3.79 -10.05 9.84
CA HIS A 44 4.27 -10.55 8.56
C HIS A 44 3.16 -11.15 7.68
N PHE A 45 3.15 -10.74 6.41
CA PHE A 45 2.20 -11.25 5.42
C PHE A 45 2.89 -11.49 4.07
N ASN A 46 2.45 -12.51 3.35
CA ASN A 46 2.88 -12.78 1.98
C ASN A 46 1.70 -12.58 1.04
N ALA A 47 1.90 -11.86 -0.06
CA ALA A 47 0.89 -11.67 -1.09
C ALA A 47 1.41 -12.04 -2.46
N GLU A 48 0.52 -12.56 -3.32
CA GLU A 48 0.76 -12.65 -4.75
C GLU A 48 -0.17 -11.66 -5.46
N VAL A 49 0.42 -10.75 -6.25
CA VAL A 49 -0.30 -9.70 -6.97
C VAL A 49 -0.09 -9.89 -8.46
N GLN A 50 -1.19 -10.01 -9.20
CA GLN A 50 -1.16 -9.99 -10.65
C GLN A 50 -1.09 -8.55 -11.14
N VAL A 51 0.04 -8.20 -11.74
CA VAL A 51 0.25 -6.92 -12.40
C VAL A 51 -0.17 -7.07 -13.87
N GLY A 52 -1.03 -6.18 -14.33
CA GLY A 52 -1.52 -6.13 -15.71
C GLY A 52 -1.52 -4.71 -16.29
N ILE A 53 -0.62 -3.85 -15.80
CA ILE A 53 -0.60 -2.43 -16.17
C ILE A 53 0.23 -2.25 -17.45
N GLY A 54 -0.45 -1.92 -18.55
CA GLY A 54 0.18 -1.65 -19.85
C GLY A 54 0.92 -2.87 -20.39
N ILE A 55 2.22 -2.70 -20.64
CA ILE A 55 3.11 -3.76 -21.18
C ILE A 55 3.59 -4.75 -20.11
N LEU A 56 3.33 -4.47 -18.83
CA LEU A 56 3.72 -5.33 -17.72
C LEU A 56 2.60 -6.31 -17.40
N ARG A 57 2.84 -7.58 -17.72
CA ARG A 57 1.96 -8.69 -17.33
C ARG A 57 2.75 -9.73 -16.56
N GLY A 58 2.26 -10.09 -15.39
CA GLY A 58 2.81 -11.19 -14.62
C GLY A 58 2.42 -11.14 -13.15
N THR A 59 3.07 -11.99 -12.37
CA THR A 59 2.83 -12.09 -10.93
C THR A 59 4.04 -11.57 -10.18
N VAL A 60 3.78 -10.73 -9.18
CA VAL A 60 4.75 -10.26 -8.19
C VAL A 60 4.41 -10.88 -6.86
N LYS A 61 5.40 -11.47 -6.20
CA LYS A 61 5.33 -11.91 -4.81
C LYS A 61 5.79 -10.77 -3.92
N VAL A 62 5.02 -10.44 -2.90
CA VAL A 62 5.33 -9.37 -1.96
C VAL A 62 5.39 -9.96 -0.56
N LYS A 63 6.51 -9.76 0.12
CA LYS A 63 6.61 -9.94 1.57
C LYS A 63 6.37 -8.60 2.23
N TYR A 64 5.50 -8.58 3.22
CA TYR A 64 5.14 -7.39 3.98
C TYR A 64 5.50 -7.60 5.45
N GLU A 65 6.02 -6.57 6.08
CA GLU A 65 6.40 -6.51 7.49
C GLU A 65 5.89 -5.19 8.10
N VAL A 66 5.18 -5.26 9.21
CA VAL A 66 4.90 -4.10 10.06
C VAL A 66 6.12 -3.86 10.95
N VAL A 67 6.76 -2.70 10.79
CA VAL A 67 7.97 -2.35 11.55
C VAL A 67 7.68 -1.43 12.73
N GLU A 68 6.54 -0.72 12.69
CA GLU A 68 6.08 0.17 13.75
C GLU A 68 4.56 0.21 13.75
N LYS A 69 3.95 0.17 14.94
CA LYS A 69 2.50 0.26 15.11
C LYS A 69 2.17 1.04 16.39
N VAL A 70 1.61 2.23 16.22
CA VAL A 70 1.15 3.11 17.30
C VAL A 70 -0.34 3.37 17.11
N PRO A 71 -1.24 2.56 17.70
CA PRO A 71 -2.68 2.76 17.54
C PRO A 71 -3.22 4.03 18.20
N PRO A 72 -4.19 4.75 17.59
CA PRO A 72 -4.61 4.73 16.20
C PRO A 72 -3.92 5.85 15.38
N GLU A 73 -2.63 6.07 15.58
CA GLU A 73 -1.84 7.21 15.09
C GLU A 73 -1.00 6.89 13.87
N ARG A 74 -0.22 5.81 13.92
CA ARG A 74 0.89 5.64 12.99
C ARG A 74 1.19 4.18 12.75
N ILE A 75 1.41 3.84 11.49
CA ILE A 75 1.93 2.54 11.08
C ILE A 75 3.10 2.74 10.11
N ALA A 76 4.18 2.01 10.32
CA ALA A 76 5.28 1.93 9.37
C ALA A 76 5.49 0.49 8.92
N MET A 77 5.78 0.32 7.63
CA MET A 77 5.80 -0.97 6.97
C MET A 77 6.97 -1.07 6.00
N ARG A 78 7.46 -2.30 5.83
CA ARG A 78 8.42 -2.68 4.82
C ARG A 78 7.82 -3.70 3.87
N MET A 79 8.03 -3.50 2.57
CA MET A 79 7.60 -4.44 1.53
C MET A 79 8.78 -4.82 0.65
N ASP A 80 8.95 -6.13 0.42
CA ASP A 80 9.91 -6.72 -0.52
C ASP A 80 9.14 -7.44 -1.63
N GLY A 81 9.10 -6.82 -2.80
CA GLY A 81 8.44 -7.32 -4.00
C GLY A 81 9.43 -7.96 -4.97
N SER A 82 9.10 -9.13 -5.50
CA SER A 82 9.88 -9.80 -6.55
C SER A 82 8.99 -10.47 -7.59
N GLY A 83 9.33 -10.32 -8.86
CA GLY A 83 8.56 -10.87 -9.97
C GLY A 83 8.86 -10.13 -11.27
N VAL A 84 8.41 -10.67 -12.40
CA VAL A 84 8.57 -10.06 -13.74
C VAL A 84 10.00 -9.56 -14.06
N GLY A 85 11.01 -10.30 -13.60
CA GLY A 85 12.43 -9.95 -13.78
C GLY A 85 12.89 -8.72 -12.99
N SER A 86 12.16 -8.35 -11.93
CA SER A 86 12.41 -7.14 -11.14
C SER A 86 12.33 -7.40 -9.64
N LYS A 87 12.95 -6.50 -8.87
CA LYS A 87 12.79 -6.42 -7.41
C LYS A 87 12.42 -5.01 -7.00
N ALA A 88 11.59 -4.89 -5.97
CA ALA A 88 11.19 -3.63 -5.37
C ALA A 88 11.31 -3.71 -3.85
N LEU A 89 11.95 -2.71 -3.23
CA LEU A 89 11.94 -2.50 -1.79
C LEU A 89 11.19 -1.21 -1.50
N ILE A 90 10.22 -1.27 -0.59
CA ILE A 90 9.40 -0.13 -0.22
C ILE A 90 9.40 -0.01 1.30
N ASN A 91 9.72 1.18 1.81
CA ASN A 91 9.44 1.54 3.19
C ASN A 91 8.32 2.57 3.17
N ALA A 92 7.23 2.31 3.89
CA ALA A 92 6.07 3.18 3.93
C ALA A 92 5.74 3.58 5.37
N THR A 93 5.17 4.76 5.53
CA THR A 93 4.64 5.27 6.78
C THR A 93 3.29 5.91 6.51
N VAL A 94 2.31 5.64 7.35
CA VAL A 94 0.99 6.27 7.33
C VAL A 94 0.71 6.84 8.71
N GLU A 95 0.32 8.11 8.76
CA GLU A 95 -0.11 8.82 9.97
C GLU A 95 -1.57 9.22 9.85
N LEU A 96 -2.34 8.97 10.92
CA LEU A 96 -3.75 9.27 11.02
C LEU A 96 -3.94 10.43 11.99
N LYS A 97 -4.65 11.46 11.54
CA LYS A 97 -4.99 12.65 12.33
C LYS A 97 -6.50 12.85 12.31
N GLU A 98 -7.03 13.39 13.38
CA GLU A 98 -8.42 13.85 13.38
C GLU A 98 -8.57 15.04 12.42
N ALA A 99 -9.68 15.06 11.69
CA ALA A 99 -10.04 16.14 10.77
C ALA A 99 -11.51 16.53 11.00
N GLN A 100 -11.90 17.73 10.57
CA GLN A 100 -13.27 18.24 10.75
C GLN A 100 -14.36 17.29 10.20
N GLN A 101 -14.05 16.53 9.15
CA GLN A 101 -14.97 15.61 8.48
C GLN A 101 -14.44 14.17 8.43
N GLY A 102 -13.82 13.71 9.52
CA GLY A 102 -13.37 12.33 9.69
C GLY A 102 -11.89 12.24 10.03
N THR A 103 -11.12 11.49 9.24
CA THR A 103 -9.71 11.19 9.50
C THR A 103 -8.87 11.62 8.31
N GLN A 104 -7.85 12.42 8.56
CA GLN A 104 -6.80 12.71 7.59
C GLN A 104 -5.73 11.64 7.68
N LEU A 105 -5.28 11.15 6.53
CA LEU A 105 -4.20 10.20 6.38
C LEU A 105 -3.07 10.85 5.60
N ASP A 106 -1.94 11.05 6.26
CA ASP A 106 -0.71 11.47 5.60
C ASP A 106 0.17 10.24 5.39
N TRP A 107 0.73 10.07 4.21
CA TRP A 107 1.58 8.91 3.93
C TRP A 107 2.85 9.31 3.20
N VAL A 108 3.90 8.55 3.45
CA VAL A 108 5.20 8.65 2.77
C VAL A 108 5.66 7.24 2.40
N ALA A 109 6.25 7.08 1.22
CA ALA A 109 6.85 5.83 0.78
C ALA A 109 8.18 6.06 0.06
N ASP A 110 9.23 5.39 0.51
CA ASP A 110 10.53 5.34 -0.16
C ASP A 110 10.62 4.05 -0.97
N VAL A 111 10.82 4.18 -2.28
CA VAL A 111 10.80 3.04 -3.20
C VAL A 111 12.14 2.87 -3.90
N THR A 112 12.63 1.64 -3.93
CA THR A 112 13.79 1.23 -4.73
C THR A 112 13.37 0.13 -5.67
N VAL A 113 13.63 0.30 -6.96
CA VAL A 113 13.31 -0.70 -7.98
C VAL A 113 14.57 -1.06 -8.75
N SER A 114 14.70 -2.35 -9.08
CA SER A 114 15.77 -2.88 -9.93
C SER A 114 15.22 -3.85 -10.96
N GLY A 115 15.98 -4.11 -12.03
CA GLY A 115 15.59 -5.02 -13.11
C GLY A 115 14.71 -4.36 -14.17
N THR A 116 13.85 -5.15 -14.82
CA THR A 116 13.01 -4.71 -15.95
C THR A 116 12.20 -3.45 -15.64
N LEU A 117 11.61 -3.37 -14.45
CA LEU A 117 10.80 -2.22 -14.02
C LEU A 117 11.62 -0.94 -13.89
N ALA A 118 12.89 -1.01 -13.49
CA ALA A 118 13.75 0.17 -13.37
C ALA A 118 14.02 0.83 -14.74
N GLY A 119 13.97 0.05 -15.83
CA GLY A 119 14.17 0.53 -17.19
C GLY A 119 13.00 1.35 -17.77
N LEU A 120 11.83 1.35 -17.13
CA LEU A 120 10.64 2.06 -17.61
C LEU A 120 10.67 3.57 -17.33
N GLY A 121 11.66 4.02 -16.56
CA GLY A 121 11.82 5.42 -16.19
C GLY A 121 10.97 5.83 -14.99
N ALA A 122 11.46 6.84 -14.26
CA ALA A 122 10.88 7.27 -12.99
C ALA A 122 9.42 7.73 -13.12
N ARG A 123 9.08 8.47 -14.17
CA ARG A 123 7.71 8.99 -14.36
C ARG A 123 6.66 7.88 -14.45
N TYR A 124 6.94 6.83 -15.20
CA TYR A 124 6.01 5.72 -15.37
C TYR A 124 5.80 4.93 -14.07
N LEU A 125 6.90 4.68 -13.33
CA LEU A 125 6.82 4.05 -12.01
C LEU A 125 6.04 4.91 -11.02
N ASN A 126 6.20 6.24 -11.08
CA ASN A 126 5.45 7.17 -10.25
C ASN A 126 3.95 7.08 -10.52
N ASP A 127 3.54 7.09 -11.79
CA ASP A 127 2.13 7.02 -12.18
C ASP A 127 1.48 5.72 -11.67
N ILE A 128 2.20 4.59 -11.75
CA ILE A 128 1.75 3.32 -11.20
C ILE A 128 1.59 3.39 -9.68
N ALA A 129 2.60 3.89 -8.97
CA ALA A 129 2.58 3.99 -7.50
C ALA A 129 1.40 4.84 -7.01
N PHE A 130 1.22 6.05 -7.58
CA PHE A 130 0.11 6.93 -7.22
C PHE A 130 -1.25 6.31 -7.55
N LYS A 131 -1.38 5.63 -8.70
CA LYS A 131 -2.62 4.94 -9.07
C LYS A 131 -2.96 3.84 -8.06
N THR A 132 -1.99 3.00 -7.69
CA THR A 132 -2.22 1.92 -6.72
C THR A 132 -2.66 2.46 -5.36
N VAL A 133 -1.99 3.50 -4.86
CA VAL A 133 -2.35 4.15 -3.60
C VAL A 133 -3.76 4.76 -3.68
N SER A 134 -4.07 5.45 -4.78
CA SER A 134 -5.40 6.01 -5.03
C SER A 134 -6.49 4.94 -5.06
N ASP A 135 -6.25 3.79 -5.69
CA ASP A 135 -7.21 2.69 -5.76
C ASP A 135 -7.49 2.10 -4.37
N ILE A 136 -6.45 1.93 -3.53
CA ILE A 136 -6.58 1.46 -2.15
C ILE A 136 -7.40 2.45 -1.31
N PHE A 137 -7.10 3.75 -1.39
CA PHE A 137 -7.85 4.75 -0.64
C PHE A 137 -9.30 4.87 -1.10
N LYS A 138 -9.55 4.81 -2.41
CA LYS A 138 -10.90 4.80 -2.94
C LYS A 138 -11.70 3.61 -2.40
N CYS A 139 -11.14 2.41 -2.47
CA CYS A 139 -11.77 1.22 -1.91
C CYS A 139 -12.00 1.33 -0.40
N THR A 140 -11.04 1.89 0.34
CA THR A 140 -11.18 2.12 1.79
C THR A 140 -12.35 3.06 2.10
N LYS A 141 -12.46 4.18 1.37
CA LYS A 141 -13.58 5.13 1.49
C LYS A 141 -14.93 4.44 1.24
N GLU A 142 -15.03 3.64 0.17
CA GLU A 142 -16.25 2.89 -0.17
C GLU A 142 -16.63 1.82 0.88
N LYS A 143 -15.63 1.22 1.53
CA LYS A 143 -15.85 0.19 2.56
C LYS A 143 -16.22 0.77 3.92
N LEU A 144 -15.82 2.00 4.21
CA LEU A 144 -16.08 2.68 5.48
C LEU A 144 -17.25 3.67 5.41
N SER A 145 -17.77 3.98 4.22
CA SER A 145 -18.97 4.81 4.03
C SER A 145 -20.29 4.03 4.18
N LYS A 146 -20.22 2.75 4.57
CA LYS A 146 -21.37 1.86 4.78
C LYS A 146 -21.56 1.62 6.28
#